data_AF-A0A1H9FMG1-F1
#
_entry.id   AF-A0A1H9FMG1-F1
#
_cell.length_a   1.000
_cell.length_b   1.000
_cell.length_c   1.000
_cell.angle_alpha   90.00
_cell.angle_beta   90.00
_cell.angle_gamma   90.00
#
_symmetry.space_group_name_H-M   'P 1'
#
loop_
_entity.id
_entity.type
_entity.pdbx_description
1 polymer ?
#
loop_
_entity_poly.entity_id
_entity_poly.type
_entity_poly.pdbx_seq_one_letter_code
_entity_poly.pdbx_strand_id
1 'polypeptide(L)'
;MKSSNKLNGKDLINIGIFTAIYFVVIMALAMLGFIPIFMPTYSVLMPLFGGIPFMLFLTKVRKFGMVWIMSILMGLLMWLTGMSYYALVIGSITGLIAEFVLKGGEYKSAKRAVIVHAIFCFWIVSNYIPLFFFADKYWSTRQNFGQEYIDALTKLFPKWMFPVHIALCFCFGILGGLLGRKILKKHFAKAGIA
;
A
#
# COMPACT_ATOMS: atom_id res chain seq x y z
N MET A 1 27.88 23.32 -5.73
CA MET A 1 26.91 23.39 -4.61
C MET A 1 26.47 21.97 -4.24
N LYS A 2 26.90 21.43 -3.09
CA LYS A 2 26.39 20.16 -2.55
C LYS A 2 24.96 20.39 -2.05
N SER A 3 23.95 20.10 -2.86
CA SER A 3 22.57 20.02 -2.36
C SER A 3 22.54 18.94 -1.29
N SER A 4 22.26 19.30 -0.04
CA SER A 4 22.09 18.36 1.05
C SER A 4 21.04 17.30 0.66
N ASN A 5 21.50 16.07 0.42
CA ASN A 5 20.65 14.90 0.18
C ASN A 5 19.95 14.41 1.46
N LYS A 6 20.05 15.15 2.58
CA LYS A 6 19.38 14.80 3.83
C LYS A 6 17.92 15.25 3.81
N LEU A 7 17.05 14.43 4.38
CA LEU A 7 15.65 14.76 4.65
C LEU A 7 15.60 15.99 5.57
N ASN A 8 14.68 16.91 5.29
CA ASN A 8 14.41 18.06 6.15
C ASN A 8 13.02 17.93 6.80
N GLY A 9 12.70 18.82 7.74
CA GLY A 9 11.41 18.80 8.43
C GLY A 9 10.21 18.91 7.48
N LYS A 10 10.33 19.67 6.38
CA LYS A 10 9.28 19.80 5.36
C LYS A 10 9.02 18.47 4.64
N ASP A 11 10.07 17.71 4.34
CA ASP A 11 9.96 16.38 3.74
C ASP A 11 9.24 15.41 4.69
N LEU A 12 9.58 15.43 5.98
CA LEU A 12 8.93 14.61 7.02
C LEU A 12 7.45 14.97 7.19
N ILE A 13 7.11 16.26 7.18
CA ILE A 13 5.71 16.73 7.24
C ILE A 13 4.93 16.22 6.03
N ASN A 14 5.50 16.32 4.82
CA ASN A 14 4.86 15.80 3.61
C ASN A 14 4.62 14.29 3.73
N ILE A 15 5.62 13.51 4.17
CA ILE A 15 5.47 12.07 4.39
C ILE A 15 4.31 11.80 5.35
N GLY A 16 4.23 12.50 6.48
CA GLY A 16 3.15 12.35 7.44
C GLY A 16 1.76 12.64 6.85
N ILE A 17 1.61 13.77 6.15
CA ILE A 17 0.34 14.18 5.53
C ILE A 17 -0.11 13.14 4.49
N PHE A 18 0.79 12.73 3.59
CA PHE A 18 0.43 11.77 2.55
C PHE A 18 0.20 10.37 3.09
N THR A 19 0.92 9.97 4.15
CA THR A 19 0.65 8.73 4.86
C THR A 19 -0.75 8.75 5.46
N ALA A 20 -1.15 9.85 6.11
CA ALA A 20 -2.48 10.00 6.69
C ALA A 20 -3.58 9.95 5.61
N ILE A 21 -3.42 10.68 4.51
CA ILE A 21 -4.37 10.66 3.38
C ILE A 21 -4.49 9.24 2.82
N TYR A 22 -3.36 8.57 2.55
CA TYR A 22 -3.34 7.21 2.03
C TYR A 22 -4.01 6.25 3.02
N PHE A 23 -3.68 6.34 4.30
CA PHE A 23 -4.25 5.52 5.36
C PHE A 23 -5.78 5.67 5.45
N VAL A 24 -6.31 6.90 5.39
CA VAL A 24 -7.76 7.13 5.42
C VAL A 24 -8.46 6.49 4.20
N VAL A 25 -7.87 6.59 3.01
CA VAL A 25 -8.42 5.94 1.80
C VAL A 25 -8.44 4.42 1.96
N ILE A 26 -7.36 3.83 2.45
CA ILE A 26 -7.28 2.39 2.72
C ILE A 26 -8.27 1.98 3.81
N MET A 27 -8.41 2.76 4.87
CA MET A 27 -9.32 2.46 5.96
C MET A 27 -10.78 2.50 5.50
N ALA A 28 -11.15 3.49 4.69
CA ALA A 28 -12.48 3.56 4.09
C ALA A 28 -12.79 2.34 3.21
N LEU A 29 -11.80 1.85 2.47
CA LEU A 29 -11.93 0.60 1.71
C LEU A 29 -12.03 -0.61 2.63
N ALA A 30 -11.24 -0.66 3.70
CA ALA A 30 -11.21 -1.77 4.65
C ALA A 30 -12.57 -1.96 5.36
N MET A 31 -13.35 -0.90 5.51
CA MET A 31 -14.72 -0.98 6.03
C MET A 31 -15.68 -1.79 5.14
N LEU A 32 -15.37 -2.04 3.87
CA LEU A 32 -16.19 -2.92 3.01
C LEU A 32 -16.07 -4.41 3.41
N GLY A 33 -15.20 -4.72 4.36
CA GLY A 33 -14.71 -6.06 4.66
C GLY A 33 -15.60 -6.77 5.66
N PHE A 34 -16.59 -6.07 6.20
CA PHE A 34 -17.69 -6.67 6.94
C PHE A 34 -18.45 -7.72 6.12
N ILE A 35 -18.36 -7.68 4.79
CA ILE A 35 -18.89 -8.73 3.92
C ILE A 35 -17.71 -9.59 3.42
N PRO A 36 -17.68 -10.91 3.74
CA PRO A 36 -16.56 -11.81 3.41
C PRO A 36 -16.09 -11.76 1.96
N ILE A 37 -17.03 -11.61 1.03
CA ILE A 37 -16.75 -11.67 -0.41
C ILE A 37 -15.94 -10.47 -0.90
N PHE A 38 -15.92 -9.35 -0.16
CA PHE A 38 -15.13 -8.18 -0.53
C PHE A 38 -13.65 -8.28 -0.09
N MET A 39 -13.31 -9.19 0.81
CA MET A 39 -11.93 -9.35 1.29
C MET A 39 -10.95 -9.75 0.17
N PRO A 40 -11.24 -10.74 -0.71
CA PRO A 40 -10.36 -11.04 -1.84
C PRO A 40 -10.22 -9.87 -2.82
N THR A 41 -11.29 -9.08 -3.02
CA THR A 41 -11.24 -7.90 -3.88
C THR A 41 -10.37 -6.77 -3.34
N TYR A 42 -9.91 -6.82 -2.08
CA TYR A 42 -8.97 -5.82 -1.56
C TYR A 42 -7.62 -5.83 -2.26
N SER A 43 -7.20 -6.98 -2.77
CA SER A 43 -6.00 -7.08 -3.62
C SER A 43 -6.13 -6.33 -4.94
N VAL A 44 -7.35 -5.90 -5.29
CA VAL A 44 -7.68 -5.13 -6.48
C VAL A 44 -8.01 -3.68 -6.13
N LEU A 45 -8.95 -3.48 -5.22
CA LEU A 45 -9.47 -2.16 -4.86
C LEU A 45 -8.41 -1.31 -4.14
N MET A 46 -7.70 -1.87 -3.15
CA MET A 46 -6.71 -1.08 -2.39
C MET A 46 -5.57 -0.56 -3.26
N PRO A 47 -4.93 -1.38 -4.13
CA PRO A 47 -3.97 -0.86 -5.09
C PRO A 47 -4.58 0.17 -6.05
N LEU A 48 -5.79 -0.06 -6.54
CA LEU A 48 -6.40 0.82 -7.55
C LEU A 48 -6.66 2.24 -7.01
N PHE A 49 -7.32 2.34 -5.85
CA PHE A 49 -7.65 3.61 -5.21
C PHE A 49 -6.46 4.21 -4.46
N GLY A 50 -5.62 3.40 -3.83
CA GLY A 50 -4.38 3.82 -3.16
C GLY A 50 -3.37 4.43 -4.14
N GLY A 51 -3.44 4.06 -5.43
CA GLY A 51 -2.61 4.63 -6.48
C GLY A 51 -2.76 6.14 -6.66
N ILE A 52 -3.93 6.71 -6.36
CA ILE A 52 -4.15 8.16 -6.49
C ILE A 52 -3.34 8.96 -5.46
N PRO A 53 -3.55 8.79 -4.14
CA PRO A 53 -2.79 9.51 -3.13
C PRO A 53 -1.30 9.16 -3.17
N PHE A 54 -0.94 7.91 -3.49
CA PHE A 54 0.46 7.51 -3.63
C PHE A 54 1.14 8.22 -4.80
N MET A 55 0.49 8.33 -5.96
CA MET A 55 1.05 9.08 -7.08
C MET A 55 1.18 10.56 -6.76
N LEU A 56 0.22 11.14 -6.03
CA LEU A 56 0.30 12.53 -5.60
C LEU A 56 1.51 12.75 -4.66
N PHE A 57 1.72 11.82 -3.72
CA PHE A 57 2.91 11.80 -2.87
C PHE A 57 4.21 11.76 -3.68
N LEU A 58 4.31 10.89 -4.68
CA LEU A 58 5.49 10.77 -5.54
C LEU A 58 5.86 12.08 -6.27
N THR A 59 4.91 13.01 -6.50
CA THR A 59 5.25 14.33 -7.08
C THR A 59 6.05 15.22 -6.13
N LYS A 60 5.94 14.99 -4.82
CA LYS A 60 6.66 15.69 -3.76
C LYS A 60 7.93 14.96 -3.33
N VAL A 61 8.10 13.70 -3.72
CA VAL A 61 9.30 12.94 -3.41
C VAL A 61 10.46 13.40 -4.27
N ARG A 62 11.51 13.93 -3.62
CA ARG A 62 12.73 14.43 -4.29
C ARG A 62 14.02 13.86 -3.69
N LYS A 63 13.92 13.08 -2.62
CA LYS A 63 15.05 12.64 -1.81
C LYS A 63 14.87 11.19 -1.37
N PHE A 64 16.00 10.56 -1.08
CA PHE A 64 16.04 9.20 -0.60
C PHE A 64 15.42 9.06 0.78
N GLY A 65 14.58 8.06 0.95
CA GLY A 65 14.00 7.63 2.21
C GLY A 65 12.55 8.07 2.42
N MET A 66 12.00 8.91 1.54
CA MET A 66 10.62 9.38 1.71
C MET A 66 9.60 8.24 1.51
N VAL A 67 9.78 7.41 0.49
CA VAL A 67 8.90 6.25 0.23
C VAL A 67 9.14 5.17 1.27
N TRP A 68 10.40 4.96 1.66
CA TRP A 68 10.74 3.96 2.68
C TRP A 68 10.12 4.30 4.05
N ILE A 69 10.22 5.55 4.51
CA ILE A 69 9.59 6.00 5.76
C ILE A 69 8.06 5.86 5.67
N MET A 70 7.44 6.27 4.56
CA MET A 70 5.99 6.08 4.36
C MET A 70 5.59 4.60 4.49
N SER A 71 6.38 3.69 3.92
CA SER A 71 6.12 2.25 4.01
C SER A 71 6.22 1.71 5.44
N ILE A 72 7.24 2.15 6.19
CA ILE A 72 7.40 1.81 7.61
C ILE A 72 6.23 2.35 8.42
N LEU A 73 5.83 3.61 8.20
CA LEU A 73 4.69 4.21 8.90
C LEU A 73 3.39 3.47 8.58
N MET A 74 3.16 3.10 7.32
CA MET A 74 2.01 2.27 6.95
C MET A 74 2.05 0.92 7.65
N GLY A 75 3.19 0.21 7.63
CA GLY A 75 3.36 -1.06 8.33
C GLY A 75 3.12 -0.97 9.84
N LEU A 76 3.60 0.12 10.47
CA LEU A 76 3.38 0.40 11.88
C LEU A 76 1.90 0.65 12.17
N LEU A 77 1.24 1.49 11.36
CA LEU A 77 -0.20 1.77 11.49
C LEU A 77 -1.02 0.49 11.33
N MET A 78 -0.70 -0.36 10.35
CA MET A 78 -1.39 -1.64 10.16
C MET A 78 -1.22 -2.56 11.38
N TRP A 79 -0.02 -2.64 11.92
CA TRP A 79 0.23 -3.43 13.13
C TRP A 79 -0.55 -2.88 14.33
N LEU A 80 -0.55 -1.56 14.54
CA LEU A 80 -1.31 -0.89 15.60
C LEU A 80 -2.82 -1.05 15.47
N THR A 81 -3.35 -1.12 14.24
CA THR A 81 -4.77 -1.39 13.97
C THR A 81 -5.16 -2.86 14.19
N GLY A 82 -4.25 -3.70 14.69
CA GLY A 82 -4.52 -5.11 14.98
C GLY A 82 -4.45 -6.02 13.76
N MET A 83 -3.86 -5.55 12.65
CA MET A 83 -3.49 -6.41 11.53
C MET A 83 -2.11 -7.05 11.78
N SER A 84 -1.41 -7.46 10.74
CA SER A 84 -0.21 -8.28 10.88
C SER A 84 1.08 -7.47 10.95
N TYR A 85 1.99 -7.85 11.85
CA TYR A 85 3.38 -7.36 11.83
C TYR A 85 4.12 -7.73 10.53
N TYR A 86 3.64 -8.71 9.75
CA TYR A 86 4.18 -9.02 8.42
C TYR A 86 4.10 -7.82 7.48
N ALA A 87 3.09 -6.95 7.64
CA ALA A 87 2.99 -5.71 6.87
C ALA A 87 4.15 -4.76 7.17
N LEU A 88 4.62 -4.70 8.42
CA LEU A 88 5.79 -3.92 8.79
C LEU A 88 7.07 -4.51 8.18
N VAL A 89 7.29 -5.82 8.31
CA VAL A 89 8.51 -6.46 7.81
C VAL A 89 8.58 -6.42 6.30
N ILE A 90 7.57 -6.95 5.61
CA ILE A 90 7.56 -7.03 4.15
C ILE A 90 7.37 -5.65 3.54
N GLY A 91 6.52 -4.80 4.12
CA GLY A 91 6.37 -3.41 3.70
C GLY A 91 7.66 -2.61 3.81
N SER A 92 8.47 -2.83 4.84
CA SER A 92 9.79 -2.18 4.96
C SER A 92 10.75 -2.63 3.86
N ILE A 93 10.75 -3.94 3.52
CA ILE A 93 11.60 -4.50 2.45
C ILE A 93 11.14 -3.98 1.09
N THR A 94 9.85 -4.07 0.78
CA THR A 94 9.29 -3.64 -0.50
C THR A 94 9.36 -2.12 -0.66
N GLY A 95 9.16 -1.38 0.43
CA GLY A 95 9.36 0.07 0.49
C GLY A 95 10.81 0.47 0.20
N LEU A 96 11.78 -0.29 0.69
CA LEU A 96 13.19 -0.05 0.40
C LEU A 96 13.52 -0.34 -1.08
N ILE A 97 13.00 -1.44 -1.63
CA ILE A 97 13.15 -1.77 -3.05
C ILE A 97 12.52 -0.66 -3.92
N ALA A 98 11.32 -0.23 -3.58
CA ALA A 98 10.62 0.88 -4.21
C ALA A 98 11.46 2.17 -4.20
N GLU A 99 12.08 2.49 -3.06
CA GLU A 99 12.97 3.65 -2.93
C GLU A 99 14.18 3.56 -3.89
N PHE A 100 14.81 2.39 -4.00
CA PHE A 100 15.93 2.19 -4.93
C PHE A 100 15.51 2.31 -6.40
N VAL A 101 14.35 1.75 -6.77
CA VAL A 101 13.80 1.87 -8.13
C VAL A 101 13.55 3.34 -8.49
N LEU A 102 13.00 4.12 -7.55
CA LEU A 102 12.73 5.54 -7.73
C LEU A 102 14.03 6.35 -7.82
N LYS A 103 15.01 6.06 -6.97
CA LYS A 103 16.34 6.67 -6.98
C LYS A 103 17.06 6.47 -8.30
N GLY A 104 17.02 5.26 -8.88
CA GLY A 104 17.64 5.01 -10.18
C GLY A 104 16.98 5.77 -11.34
N GLY A 105 15.78 6.31 -11.12
CA GLY A 105 15.05 7.16 -12.07
C GLY A 105 15.18 8.66 -11.78
N GLU A 106 16.10 9.02 -10.89
CA GLU A 106 16.30 10.37 -10.37
C GLU A 106 15.01 11.02 -9.86
N TYR A 107 14.05 10.23 -9.36
CA TYR A 107 12.73 10.70 -8.91
C TYR A 107 11.90 11.43 -9.98
N LYS A 108 12.27 11.36 -11.26
CA LYS A 108 11.58 12.04 -12.38
C LYS A 108 10.87 11.07 -13.31
N SER A 109 11.30 9.81 -13.35
CA SER A 109 10.76 8.84 -14.30
C SER A 109 9.35 8.37 -13.92
N ALA A 110 8.38 8.79 -14.72
CA ALA A 110 6.99 8.41 -14.51
C ALA A 110 6.69 6.92 -14.76
N LYS A 111 7.51 6.21 -15.57
CA LYS A 111 7.40 4.75 -15.71
C LYS A 111 7.81 4.06 -14.40
N ARG A 112 8.89 4.52 -13.78
CA ARG A 112 9.37 3.99 -12.50
C ARG A 112 8.41 4.31 -11.36
N ALA A 113 7.77 5.49 -11.37
CA ALA A 113 6.72 5.80 -10.40
C ALA A 113 5.60 4.73 -10.37
N VAL A 114 5.13 4.29 -11.55
CA VAL A 114 4.11 3.23 -11.65
C VAL A 114 4.61 1.89 -11.11
N ILE A 115 5.85 1.51 -11.44
CA ILE A 115 6.47 0.28 -10.91
C ILE A 115 6.64 0.36 -9.39
N VAL A 116 7.05 1.52 -8.87
CA VAL A 116 7.22 1.79 -7.45
C VAL A 116 5.91 1.63 -6.70
N HIS A 117 4.80 2.09 -7.28
CA HIS A 117 3.48 1.85 -6.70
C HIS A 117 3.12 0.35 -6.67
N ALA A 118 3.38 -0.39 -7.76
CA ALA A 118 3.15 -1.84 -7.78
C ALA A 118 3.98 -2.60 -6.74
N ILE A 119 5.25 -2.21 -6.55
CA ILE A 119 6.12 -2.77 -5.51
C ILE A 119 5.63 -2.37 -4.11
N PHE A 120 5.20 -1.13 -3.94
CA PHE A 120 4.66 -0.66 -2.68
C PHE A 120 3.44 -1.49 -2.28
N CYS A 121 2.50 -1.74 -3.19
CA CYS A 121 1.27 -2.49 -2.91
C CYS A 121 1.47 -3.88 -2.29
N PHE A 122 2.66 -4.50 -2.38
CA PHE A 122 2.94 -5.76 -1.70
C PHE A 122 2.68 -5.74 -0.17
N TRP A 123 2.80 -4.57 0.49
CA TRP A 123 2.47 -4.45 1.91
C TRP A 123 0.99 -4.82 2.20
N ILE A 124 0.09 -4.62 1.22
CA ILE A 124 -1.33 -4.99 1.31
C ILE A 124 -1.45 -6.50 1.39
N VAL A 125 -0.79 -7.24 0.50
CA VAL A 125 -0.82 -8.71 0.48
C VAL A 125 -0.21 -9.31 1.75
N SER A 126 0.81 -8.65 2.30
CA SER A 126 1.46 -9.07 3.55
C SER A 126 0.52 -9.11 4.75
N ASN A 127 -0.52 -8.26 4.77
CA ASN A 127 -1.52 -8.30 5.84
C ASN A 127 -2.34 -9.59 5.86
N TYR A 128 -2.46 -10.29 4.73
CA TYR A 128 -3.24 -11.52 4.62
C TYR A 128 -2.43 -12.79 4.88
N ILE A 129 -1.11 -12.68 5.10
CA ILE A 129 -0.26 -13.86 5.40
C ILE A 129 -0.80 -14.68 6.59
N PRO A 130 -1.19 -14.07 7.74
CA PRO A 130 -1.80 -14.82 8.83
C PRO A 130 -3.09 -15.51 8.43
N LEU A 131 -3.89 -14.88 7.57
CA LEU A 131 -5.16 -15.43 7.12
C LEU A 131 -4.97 -16.65 6.22
N PHE A 132 -3.95 -16.67 5.34
CA PHE A 132 -3.66 -17.79 4.46
C PHE A 132 -2.92 -18.95 5.13
N PHE A 133 -1.95 -18.65 5.99
CA PHE A 133 -1.01 -19.66 6.52
C PHE A 133 -1.22 -19.99 8.00
N PHE A 134 -1.83 -19.08 8.76
CA PHE A 134 -1.98 -19.19 10.21
C PHE A 134 -3.43 -18.91 10.65
N ALA A 135 -4.41 -19.33 9.84
CA ALA A 135 -5.82 -19.03 10.01
C ALA A 135 -6.33 -19.37 11.42
N ASP A 136 -5.96 -20.54 11.95
CA ASP A 136 -6.37 -20.99 13.29
C ASP A 136 -5.96 -19.99 14.38
N LYS A 137 -4.71 -19.51 14.33
CA LYS A 137 -4.18 -18.50 15.26
C LYS A 137 -4.74 -17.11 14.98
N TYR A 138 -5.04 -16.79 13.73
CA TYR A 138 -5.64 -15.52 13.35
C TYR A 138 -7.08 -15.41 13.87
N TRP A 139 -7.84 -16.51 13.82
CA TRP A 139 -9.23 -16.55 14.24
C TRP A 139 -9.42 -16.80 15.74
N SER A 140 -8.47 -17.44 16.43
CA SER A 140 -8.58 -17.70 17.87
C SER A 140 -8.76 -16.43 18.71
N THR A 141 -8.22 -15.29 18.26
CA THR A 141 -8.40 -13.98 18.91
C THR A 141 -9.54 -13.14 18.33
N ARG A 142 -10.28 -13.67 17.35
CA ARG A 142 -11.29 -12.94 16.54
C ARG A 142 -12.61 -13.71 16.43
N GLN A 143 -12.97 -14.47 17.45
CA GLN A 143 -14.21 -15.26 17.49
C GLN A 143 -15.48 -14.39 17.42
N ASN A 144 -15.38 -13.10 17.77
CA ASN A 144 -16.48 -12.14 17.73
C ASN A 144 -17.08 -11.90 16.33
N PHE A 145 -16.38 -12.28 15.25
CA PHE A 145 -16.90 -12.17 13.88
C PHE A 145 -17.99 -13.21 13.55
N GLY A 146 -18.13 -14.26 14.37
CA GLY A 146 -19.09 -15.34 14.16
C GLY A 146 -18.53 -16.45 13.26
N GLN A 147 -18.95 -17.68 13.55
CA GLN A 147 -18.41 -18.87 12.89
C GLN A 147 -18.67 -18.89 11.38
N GLU A 148 -19.87 -18.47 10.94
CA GLU A 148 -20.21 -18.41 9.51
C GLU A 148 -19.28 -17.49 8.70
N TYR A 149 -18.90 -16.34 9.27
CA TYR A 149 -17.98 -15.40 8.65
C TYR A 149 -16.56 -15.98 8.56
N ILE A 150 -16.11 -16.62 9.64
CA ILE A 150 -14.79 -17.27 9.73
C ILE A 150 -14.68 -18.42 8.72
N ASP A 151 -15.71 -19.26 8.63
CA ASP A 151 -15.74 -20.40 7.71
C ASP A 151 -15.80 -19.92 6.25
N ALA A 152 -16.64 -18.94 5.95
CA ALA A 152 -16.73 -18.34 4.62
C ALA A 152 -15.37 -17.75 4.19
N LEU A 153 -14.71 -16.99 5.06
CA LEU A 153 -13.39 -16.42 4.74
C LEU A 153 -12.31 -17.48 4.63
N THR A 154 -12.26 -18.47 5.52
CA THR A 154 -11.25 -19.53 5.45
C THR A 154 -11.40 -20.32 4.14
N LYS A 155 -12.64 -20.53 3.68
CA LYS A 155 -12.92 -21.15 2.38
C LYS A 155 -12.53 -20.26 1.19
N LEU A 156 -12.67 -18.94 1.32
CA LEU A 156 -12.26 -17.96 0.31
C LEU A 156 -10.75 -17.71 0.27
N PHE A 157 -10.00 -18.09 1.30
CA PHE A 157 -8.55 -17.87 1.41
C PHE A 157 -7.73 -19.18 1.45
N PRO A 158 -7.87 -20.08 0.46
CA PRO A 158 -7.02 -21.26 0.40
C PRO A 158 -5.58 -20.86 0.04
N LYS A 159 -4.59 -21.60 0.56
CA LYS A 159 -3.15 -21.29 0.41
C LYS A 159 -2.70 -21.05 -1.05
N TRP A 160 -3.29 -21.76 -2.01
CA TRP A 160 -2.98 -21.61 -3.45
C TRP A 160 -3.40 -20.25 -4.03
N MET A 161 -4.33 -19.54 -3.38
CA MET A 161 -4.81 -18.23 -3.84
C MET A 161 -3.87 -17.09 -3.39
N PHE A 162 -2.92 -17.37 -2.51
CA PHE A 162 -1.89 -16.40 -2.09
C PHE A 162 -1.01 -15.88 -3.25
N PRO A 163 -0.39 -16.74 -4.11
CA PRO A 163 0.33 -16.25 -5.29
C PRO A 163 -0.58 -15.51 -6.29
N VAL A 164 -1.87 -15.88 -6.37
CA VAL A 164 -2.85 -15.14 -7.18
C VAL A 164 -3.07 -13.73 -6.64
N HIS A 165 -3.17 -13.57 -5.32
CA HIS A 165 -3.28 -12.25 -4.68
C HIS A 165 -2.03 -11.39 -4.91
N ILE A 166 -0.84 -11.99 -4.86
CA ILE A 166 0.42 -11.33 -5.23
C ILE A 166 0.35 -10.80 -6.67
N ALA A 167 -0.03 -11.67 -7.62
CA ALA A 167 -0.11 -11.30 -9.03
C ALA A 167 -1.16 -10.20 -9.28
N LEU A 168 -2.36 -10.35 -8.70
CA LEU A 168 -3.42 -9.34 -8.79
C LEU A 168 -2.98 -8.01 -8.20
N CYS A 169 -2.39 -8.02 -7.02
CA CYS A 169 -1.92 -6.80 -6.36
C CYS A 169 -0.85 -6.09 -7.20
N PHE A 170 0.06 -6.83 -7.84
CA PHE A 170 1.05 -6.27 -8.73
C PHE A 170 0.41 -5.68 -10.00
N CYS A 171 -0.47 -6.42 -10.68
CA CYS A 171 -1.17 -5.96 -11.88
C CYS A 171 -2.04 -4.72 -11.60
N PHE A 172 -2.84 -4.76 -10.54
CA PHE A 172 -3.69 -3.64 -10.14
C PHE A 172 -2.92 -2.51 -9.47
N GLY A 173 -1.73 -2.77 -8.92
CA GLY A 173 -0.77 -1.74 -8.54
C GLY A 173 -0.28 -0.96 -9.75
N ILE A 174 0.04 -1.64 -10.87
CA ILE A 174 0.36 -0.95 -12.13
C ILE A 174 -0.85 -0.12 -12.60
N LEU A 175 -2.05 -0.70 -12.65
CA LEU A 175 -3.26 -0.01 -13.10
C LEU A 175 -3.62 1.18 -12.21
N GLY A 176 -3.57 1.03 -10.89
CA GLY A 176 -3.80 2.10 -9.92
C GLY A 176 -2.78 3.22 -10.04
N GLY A 177 -1.51 2.86 -10.31
CA GLY A 177 -0.47 3.84 -10.57
C GLY A 177 -0.70 4.62 -11.87
N LEU A 178 -1.12 3.94 -12.94
CA LEU A 178 -1.49 4.57 -14.21
C LEU A 178 -2.72 5.47 -14.05
N LEU A 179 -3.72 5.02 -13.31
CA LEU A 179 -4.94 5.77 -13.01
C LEU A 179 -4.61 7.04 -12.21
N GLY A 180 -3.86 6.91 -11.11
CA GLY A 180 -3.39 8.03 -10.31
C GLY A 180 -2.63 9.04 -11.15
N ARG A 181 -1.73 8.58 -12.03
CA ARG A 181 -1.02 9.45 -12.96
C ARG A 181 -1.95 10.17 -13.95
N LYS A 182 -2.93 9.47 -14.53
CA LYS A 182 -3.88 10.06 -15.48
C LYS A 182 -4.72 11.16 -14.82
N ILE A 183 -5.16 10.91 -13.58
CA ILE A 183 -5.91 11.88 -12.77
C ILE A 183 -5.02 13.08 -12.43
N LEU A 184 -3.77 12.86 -11.99
CA LEU A 184 -2.80 13.93 -11.73
C LEU A 184 -2.61 14.84 -12.95
N LYS A 185 -2.37 14.26 -14.13
CA LYS A 185 -2.19 15.04 -15.36
C LYS A 185 -3.45 15.81 -15.76
N LYS A 186 -4.63 15.24 -15.54
CA LYS A 186 -5.91 15.85 -15.96
C LYS A 186 -6.39 16.96 -15.00
N HIS A 187 -6.26 16.75 -13.70
CA HIS A 187 -6.87 17.61 -12.67
C HIS A 187 -5.84 18.39 -11.84
N PHE A 188 -4.70 17.79 -11.50
CA PHE A 188 -3.75 18.39 -10.56
C PHE A 188 -2.66 19.23 -11.24
N ALA A 189 -2.23 18.87 -12.44
CA ALA A 189 -1.35 19.72 -13.26
C ALA A 189 -2.06 21.03 -13.66
N LYS A 190 -3.38 20.97 -13.89
CA LYS A 190 -4.21 22.17 -14.11
C LYS A 190 -4.36 23.04 -12.87
N ALA A 191 -4.23 22.47 -11.67
CA ALA A 191 -4.32 23.17 -10.40
C ALA A 191 -2.97 23.70 -9.88
N GLY A 192 -1.87 23.53 -10.63
CA GLY A 192 -0.52 23.96 -10.22
C GLY A 192 0.10 23.14 -9.09
N ILE A 193 -0.49 21.98 -8.75
CA ILE A 193 -0.04 21.13 -7.62
C ILE A 193 1.05 20.13 -8.08
N ALA A 194 1.10 19.83 -9.38
CA ALA A 194 2.01 18.87 -10.03
C ALA A 194 2.77 19.50 -11.20
#